data_AF-W2KGS1-F1
#
_entry.id   AF-W2KGS1-F1
#
_cell.length_a   1.000
_cell.length_b   1.000
_cell.length_c   1.000
_cell.angle_alpha   90.00
_cell.angle_beta   90.00
_cell.angle_gamma   90.00
#
_symmetry.space_group_name_H-M   'P 1'
#
loop_
_entity.id
_entity.type
_entity.pdbx_description
1 polymer ?
#
loop_
_entity_poly.entity_id
_entity_poly.type
_entity_poly.pdbx_seq_one_letter_code
_entity_poly.pdbx_strand_id
1 'polypeptide(L)'
;MPTYLLALDDALLVHVLRFAAERDVEATTVASKLVAMHLLPQYPEIWRVLFARHWGKLNFQLDAMAEDAENLVVDTRLRALFPLECTEARIFQLLTRAILQLPSGMDIKETKRSRGYSDTHHRIISQEKNKSNGQRDDGAVTKFAFDGARFGYDRSVRANAPFPTSLYIAVFNRRVQDPVSKKKSSVYQIGATTSSYFEISISDPVSRPSSHTLRNGRVEMTAIGLVPSSFPLVGKQPGWTIPSFGYHGDNGKIYSAFPWKPFAPRFGVNDTVGCGIRHSSQDNGRRVFFTHNGSTVTCEYNFACIQHH
;
A
#
# COMPACT_ATOMS: atom_id res chain seq x y z
N MET A 1 -38.38 5.41 29.65
CA MET A 1 -37.43 5.38 30.79
C MET A 1 -36.06 5.73 30.25
N PRO A 2 -35.29 6.64 30.88
CA PRO A 2 -33.92 6.90 30.47
C PRO A 2 -33.06 5.66 30.74
N THR A 3 -32.55 5.02 29.68
CA THR A 3 -31.59 3.93 29.76
C THR A 3 -30.21 4.51 30.04
N TYR A 4 -29.73 4.35 31.27
CA TYR A 4 -28.36 4.73 31.63
C TYR A 4 -27.38 3.68 31.09
N LEU A 5 -26.22 4.12 30.59
CA LEU A 5 -25.16 3.24 30.07
C LEU A 5 -24.71 2.18 31.11
N LEU A 6 -24.88 2.49 32.40
CA LEU A 6 -24.58 1.62 33.54
C LEU A 6 -25.58 0.47 33.75
N ALA A 7 -26.71 0.46 33.03
CA ALA A 7 -27.73 -0.58 33.13
C ALA A 7 -27.58 -1.68 32.06
N LEU A 8 -26.64 -1.50 31.12
CA LEU A 8 -26.30 -2.52 30.12
C LEU A 8 -25.30 -3.50 30.72
N ASP A 9 -25.46 -4.79 30.41
CA ASP A 9 -24.42 -5.77 30.72
C ASP A 9 -23.19 -5.56 29.83
N ASP A 10 -22.07 -6.15 30.24
CA ASP A 10 -20.78 -6.00 29.55
C ASP A 10 -20.88 -6.46 28.09
N ALA A 11 -21.63 -7.53 27.81
CA ALA A 11 -21.78 -8.08 26.45
C ALA A 11 -22.46 -7.09 25.50
N LEU A 12 -23.54 -6.47 25.94
CA LEU A 12 -24.27 -5.46 25.17
C LEU A 12 -23.44 -4.18 25.01
N LEU A 13 -22.71 -3.79 26.05
CA LEU A 13 -21.85 -2.61 25.99
C LEU A 13 -20.67 -2.81 25.03
N VAL A 14 -20.02 -3.97 25.06
CA VAL A 14 -18.99 -4.38 24.08
C VAL A 14 -19.56 -4.33 22.68
N HIS A 15 -20.75 -4.91 22.46
CA HIS A 15 -21.41 -4.90 21.16
C HIS A 15 -21.63 -3.47 20.65
N VAL A 16 -22.17 -2.57 21.49
CA VAL A 16 -22.38 -1.16 21.12
C VAL A 16 -21.07 -0.46 20.76
N LEU A 17 -20.03 -0.60 21.59
CA LEU A 17 -18.74 0.08 21.40
C LEU A 17 -18.00 -0.40 20.14
N ARG A 18 -18.21 -1.64 19.70
CA ARG A 18 -17.64 -2.15 18.44
C ARG A 18 -18.19 -1.47 17.19
N PHE A 19 -19.44 -0.99 17.24
CA PHE A 19 -20.07 -0.26 16.14
C PHE A 19 -19.84 1.26 16.22
N ALA A 20 -19.52 1.78 17.41
CA ALA A 20 -19.23 3.20 17.63
C ALA A 20 -18.04 3.71 16.81
N ALA A 21 -17.89 5.05 16.71
CA ALA A 21 -16.68 5.63 16.17
C ALA A 21 -15.55 5.59 17.21
N GLU A 22 -14.29 5.60 16.74
CA GLU A 22 -13.12 5.61 17.63
C GLU A 22 -13.15 6.74 18.66
N ARG A 23 -13.62 7.92 18.25
CA ARG A 23 -13.77 9.09 19.12
C ARG A 23 -14.85 8.90 20.18
N ASP A 24 -15.92 8.18 19.85
CA ASP A 24 -17.02 7.92 20.79
C ASP A 24 -16.59 6.90 21.86
N VAL A 25 -15.82 5.87 21.46
CA VAL A 25 -15.22 4.93 22.42
C VAL A 25 -14.28 5.68 23.37
N GLU A 26 -13.43 6.57 22.86
CA GLU A 26 -12.57 7.40 23.70
C GLU A 26 -13.36 8.35 24.61
N ALA A 27 -14.37 9.04 24.10
CA ALA A 27 -15.24 9.88 24.92
C ALA A 27 -15.88 9.07 26.05
N THR A 28 -16.29 7.82 25.77
CA THR A 28 -16.84 6.91 26.76
C THR A 28 -15.81 6.52 27.82
N THR A 29 -14.54 6.31 27.46
CA THR A 29 -13.48 6.06 28.45
C THR A 29 -13.24 7.25 29.39
N VAL A 30 -13.37 8.47 28.88
CA VAL A 30 -13.26 9.67 29.72
C VAL A 30 -14.48 9.81 30.63
N ALA A 31 -15.67 9.48 30.13
CA ALA A 31 -16.93 9.60 30.86
C ALA A 31 -17.16 8.48 31.89
N SER A 32 -16.55 7.31 31.72
CA SER A 32 -16.83 6.12 32.55
C SER A 32 -15.56 5.36 32.94
N LYS A 33 -15.24 5.40 34.24
CA LYS A 33 -14.18 4.57 34.83
C LYS A 33 -14.45 3.07 34.64
N LEU A 34 -15.72 2.64 34.64
CA LEU A 34 -16.09 1.25 34.36
C LEU A 34 -15.60 0.84 32.97
N VAL A 35 -15.86 1.67 31.96
CA VAL A 35 -15.44 1.38 30.59
C VAL A 35 -13.92 1.44 30.45
N ALA A 36 -13.28 2.46 31.03
CA ALA A 36 -11.84 2.66 30.91
C ALA A 36 -11.01 1.59 31.65
N MET A 37 -11.42 1.21 32.87
CA MET A 37 -10.60 0.39 33.77
C MET A 37 -11.04 -1.08 33.82
N HIS A 38 -12.30 -1.38 33.51
CA HIS A 38 -12.83 -2.75 33.60
C HIS A 38 -13.17 -3.32 32.22
N LEU A 39 -13.96 -2.62 31.41
CA LEU A 39 -14.44 -3.16 30.13
C LEU A 39 -13.31 -3.26 29.09
N LEU A 40 -12.76 -2.13 28.64
CA LEU A 40 -11.80 -2.14 27.52
C LEU A 40 -10.58 -3.04 27.72
N PRO A 41 -9.95 -3.12 28.91
CA PRO A 41 -8.82 -4.02 29.12
C PRO A 41 -9.14 -5.51 28.89
N GLN A 42 -10.40 -5.91 29.05
CA GLN A 42 -10.84 -7.31 28.94
C GLN A 42 -11.35 -7.67 27.54
N TYR A 43 -11.71 -6.69 26.71
CA TYR A 43 -12.37 -6.90 25.41
C TYR A 43 -11.58 -6.25 24.25
N PRO A 44 -10.43 -6.84 23.85
CA PRO A 44 -9.56 -6.29 22.80
C PRO A 44 -10.22 -6.21 21.42
N GLU A 45 -11.24 -7.03 21.15
CA GLU A 45 -12.02 -7.01 19.90
C GLU A 45 -12.61 -5.64 19.57
N ILE A 46 -12.92 -4.81 20.58
CA ILE A 46 -13.40 -3.44 20.37
C ILE A 46 -12.37 -2.66 19.53
N TRP A 47 -11.12 -2.63 19.98
CA TRP A 47 -10.07 -1.89 19.29
C TRP A 47 -9.52 -2.62 18.06
N ARG A 48 -9.60 -3.96 17.99
CA ARG A 48 -9.26 -4.71 16.75
C ARG A 48 -10.19 -4.36 15.60
N VAL A 49 -11.51 -4.34 15.87
CA VAL A 49 -12.52 -3.96 14.88
C VAL A 49 -12.35 -2.49 14.47
N LEU A 50 -12.13 -1.59 15.43
CA LEU A 50 -11.90 -0.17 15.13
C LEU A 50 -10.62 0.05 14.31
N PHE A 51 -9.52 -0.64 14.64
CA PHE A 51 -8.28 -0.61 13.86
C PHE A 51 -8.55 -0.98 12.40
N ALA A 52 -9.20 -2.13 12.19
CA ALA A 52 -9.46 -2.64 10.85
C ALA A 52 -10.40 -1.73 10.04
N ARG A 53 -11.42 -1.15 10.69
CA ARG A 53 -12.31 -0.16 10.07
C ARG A 53 -11.56 1.12 9.71
N HIS A 54 -10.70 1.63 10.59
CA HIS A 54 -9.90 2.82 10.33
C HIS A 54 -8.90 2.58 9.20
N TRP A 55 -8.22 1.43 9.22
CA TRP A 55 -7.34 0.98 8.16
C TRP A 55 -8.06 0.94 6.81
N GLY A 56 -9.25 0.32 6.75
CA GLY A 56 -10.04 0.22 5.52
C GLY A 56 -10.50 1.56 4.96
N LYS A 57 -10.68 2.60 5.80
CA LYS A 57 -11.00 3.96 5.36
C LYS A 57 -9.83 4.66 4.67
N LEU A 58 -8.60 4.43 5.14
CA LEU A 58 -7.41 5.12 4.64
C LEU A 58 -6.64 4.34 3.58
N ASN A 59 -6.66 3.01 3.66
CA ASN A 59 -5.75 2.13 2.92
C ASN A 59 -6.52 1.17 2.00
N PHE A 60 -6.60 -0.11 2.37
CA PHE A 60 -7.33 -1.14 1.64
C PHE A 60 -8.14 -1.96 2.63
N GLN A 61 -9.25 -2.55 2.17
CA GLN A 61 -10.11 -3.35 3.03
C GLN A 61 -9.37 -4.62 3.48
N LEU A 62 -9.40 -4.88 4.78
CA LEU A 62 -8.95 -6.13 5.35
C LEU A 62 -10.14 -7.08 5.41
N ASP A 63 -9.94 -8.33 5.00
CA ASP A 63 -10.90 -9.41 5.26
C ASP A 63 -10.79 -9.87 6.73
N ALA A 64 -10.86 -8.88 7.63
CA ALA A 64 -10.71 -9.01 9.07
C ALA A 64 -12.03 -8.70 9.79
N MET A 65 -13.10 -8.40 9.07
CA MET A 65 -14.40 -8.13 9.68
C MET A 65 -15.16 -9.42 10.03
N ALA A 66 -14.78 -10.55 9.46
CA ALA A 66 -15.26 -11.86 9.90
C ALA A 66 -14.58 -12.22 11.23
N GLU A 67 -15.37 -12.70 12.20
CA GLU A 67 -14.86 -13.21 13.49
C GLU A 67 -14.04 -12.16 14.27
N ASP A 68 -14.62 -10.97 14.48
CA ASP A 68 -14.14 -9.99 15.46
C ASP A 68 -12.71 -9.49 15.23
N ALA A 69 -12.22 -9.60 13.99
CA ALA A 69 -10.84 -9.30 13.61
C ALA A 69 -9.79 -10.12 14.37
N GLU A 70 -10.09 -11.39 14.68
CA GLU A 70 -9.15 -12.34 15.30
C GLU A 70 -7.95 -12.69 14.42
N ASN A 71 -8.09 -12.49 13.12
CA ASN A 71 -6.97 -12.66 12.18
C ASN A 71 -5.99 -11.49 12.18
N LEU A 72 -6.20 -10.42 12.98
CA LEU A 72 -5.20 -9.38 13.20
C LEU A 72 -4.24 -9.76 14.32
N VAL A 73 -2.95 -9.82 14.01
CA VAL A 73 -1.92 -10.22 14.96
C VAL A 73 -0.82 -9.18 15.00
N VAL A 74 -0.49 -8.66 16.18
CA VAL A 74 0.65 -7.75 16.34
C VAL A 74 1.96 -8.55 16.24
N ASP A 75 2.89 -8.12 15.39
CA ASP A 75 4.23 -8.72 15.28
C ASP A 75 4.92 -8.74 16.65
N THR A 76 5.57 -9.84 17.00
CA THR A 76 6.16 -10.04 18.34
C THR A 76 7.23 -8.99 18.67
N ARG A 77 7.98 -8.50 17.68
CA ARG A 77 8.98 -7.44 17.86
C ARG A 77 8.31 -6.09 18.10
N LEU A 78 7.19 -5.82 17.42
CA LEU A 78 6.38 -4.63 17.69
C LEU A 78 5.75 -4.70 19.08
N ARG A 79 5.21 -5.87 19.47
CA ARG A 79 4.64 -6.09 20.82
C ARG A 79 5.67 -5.85 21.93
N ALA A 80 6.92 -6.25 21.70
CA ALA A 80 8.02 -6.06 22.65
C ALA A 80 8.40 -4.59 22.90
N LEU A 81 7.94 -3.65 22.06
CA LEU A 81 8.14 -2.21 22.29
C LEU A 81 7.15 -1.62 23.31
N PHE A 82 6.08 -2.35 23.65
CA PHE A 82 5.11 -1.92 24.65
C PHE A 82 5.45 -2.54 26.01
N PRO A 83 5.13 -1.86 27.13
CA PRO A 83 5.22 -2.46 28.46
C PRO A 83 4.49 -3.81 28.54
N LEU A 84 4.94 -4.69 29.42
CA LEU A 84 4.40 -6.06 29.53
C LEU A 84 2.93 -6.02 29.96
N GLU A 85 2.60 -5.13 30.88
CA GLU A 85 1.27 -4.84 31.41
C GLU A 85 0.33 -4.14 30.42
N CYS A 86 0.85 -3.68 29.27
CA CYS A 86 0.03 -3.04 28.25
C CYS A 86 -0.95 -4.05 27.64
N THR A 87 -2.24 -3.84 27.86
CA THR A 87 -3.28 -4.72 27.31
C THR A 87 -3.33 -4.66 25.79
N GLU A 88 -3.78 -5.75 25.17
CA GLU A 88 -3.95 -5.80 23.72
C GLU A 88 -4.89 -4.69 23.22
N ALA A 89 -5.99 -4.44 23.93
CA ALA A 89 -6.91 -3.35 23.63
C ALA A 89 -6.18 -1.99 23.56
N ARG A 90 -5.28 -1.72 24.52
CA ARG A 90 -4.51 -0.47 24.55
C ARG A 90 -3.50 -0.40 23.39
N ILE A 91 -2.89 -1.52 23.03
CA ILE A 91 -1.99 -1.60 21.87
C ILE A 91 -2.75 -1.27 20.59
N PHE A 92 -3.88 -1.93 20.32
CA PHE A 92 -4.69 -1.65 19.14
C PHE A 92 -5.23 -0.23 19.12
N GLN A 93 -5.59 0.34 20.27
CA GLN A 93 -5.95 1.76 20.37
C GLN A 93 -4.82 2.67 19.86
N LEU A 94 -3.60 2.49 20.38
CA LEU A 94 -2.44 3.28 19.97
C LEU A 94 -2.09 3.06 18.50
N LEU A 95 -2.14 1.81 18.03
CA LEU A 95 -1.90 1.48 16.63
C LEU A 95 -2.93 2.12 15.70
N THR A 96 -4.21 2.15 16.10
CA THR A 96 -5.29 2.79 15.33
C THR A 96 -5.00 4.27 15.12
N ARG A 97 -4.49 4.94 16.15
CA ARG A 97 -4.08 6.36 16.09
C ARG A 97 -2.82 6.60 15.26
N ALA A 98 -2.00 5.58 15.08
CA ALA A 98 -0.76 5.64 14.32
C ALA A 98 -0.93 5.24 12.84
N ILE A 99 -2.15 4.90 12.39
CA ILE A 99 -2.40 4.56 10.98
C ILE A 99 -2.20 5.82 10.14
N LEU A 100 -1.37 5.68 9.12
CA LEU A 100 -1.22 6.65 8.05
C LEU A 100 -1.87 6.12 6.77
N GLN A 101 -2.23 7.03 5.88
CA GLN A 101 -2.55 6.68 4.51
C GLN A 101 -1.27 6.18 3.82
N LEU A 102 -1.34 5.00 3.22
CA LEU A 102 -0.25 4.35 2.51
C LEU A 102 -0.60 4.22 1.02
N PRO A 103 0.41 4.05 0.15
CA PRO A 103 0.19 3.68 -1.24
C PRO A 103 -0.59 2.37 -1.34
N SER A 104 -1.89 2.45 -1.64
CA SER A 104 -2.81 1.30 -1.73
C SER A 104 -3.44 1.17 -3.12
N GLY A 105 -3.20 2.12 -4.00
CA GLY A 105 -3.61 2.08 -5.40
C GLY A 105 -2.97 3.20 -6.21
N MET A 106 -3.54 3.44 -7.39
CA MET A 106 -2.99 4.29 -8.42
C MET A 106 -3.87 5.53 -8.63
N ASP A 107 -3.24 6.70 -8.76
CA ASP A 107 -3.90 7.95 -9.12
C ASP A 107 -3.76 8.22 -10.61
N ILE A 108 -4.61 7.54 -11.40
CA ILE A 108 -4.67 7.73 -12.86
C ILE A 108 -5.23 9.10 -13.27
N LYS A 109 -5.95 9.76 -12.36
CA LYS A 109 -6.57 11.08 -12.60
C LYS A 109 -5.50 12.16 -12.62
N GLU A 110 -4.44 12.02 -11.84
CA GLU A 110 -3.35 12.99 -11.85
C GLU A 110 -2.64 13.06 -13.21
N THR A 111 -2.45 11.93 -13.90
CA THR A 111 -1.86 11.94 -15.24
C THR A 111 -2.65 12.84 -16.20
N LYS A 112 -3.99 12.83 -16.09
CA LYS A 112 -4.89 13.70 -16.87
C LYS A 112 -4.75 15.18 -16.57
N ARG A 113 -4.32 15.53 -15.36
CA ARG A 113 -4.08 16.93 -14.93
C ARG A 113 -2.70 17.44 -15.31
N SER A 114 -1.79 16.55 -15.74
CA SER A 114 -0.44 16.92 -16.11
C SER A 114 -0.41 17.81 -17.35
N ARG A 115 0.48 18.80 -17.35
CA ARG A 115 0.72 19.68 -18.52
C ARG A 115 1.13 18.83 -19.73
N GLY A 116 0.53 19.12 -20.89
CA GLY A 116 0.80 18.40 -22.15
C GLY A 116 -0.04 17.12 -22.34
N TYR A 117 -0.95 16.81 -21.41
CA TYR A 117 -1.87 15.68 -21.55
C TYR A 117 -2.74 15.80 -22.81
N SER A 118 -3.03 14.65 -23.42
CA SER A 118 -4.00 14.50 -24.50
C SER A 118 -4.58 13.11 -24.47
N ASP A 119 -5.90 12.98 -24.69
CA ASP A 119 -6.56 11.66 -24.68
C ASP A 119 -6.00 10.73 -25.77
N THR A 120 -5.57 11.30 -26.90
CA THR A 120 -4.93 10.56 -28.00
C THR A 120 -3.70 9.79 -27.54
N HIS A 121 -2.84 10.41 -26.71
CA HIS A 121 -1.54 9.87 -26.37
C HIS A 121 -1.38 9.50 -24.91
N HIS A 122 -2.30 9.79 -23.99
CA HIS A 122 -2.02 9.63 -22.55
C HIS A 122 -3.17 9.01 -21.78
N ARG A 123 -4.29 8.72 -22.44
CA ARG A 123 -5.49 8.21 -21.77
C ARG A 123 -5.23 6.87 -21.10
N ILE A 124 -5.50 6.82 -19.79
CA ILE A 124 -5.41 5.65 -18.93
C ILE A 124 -6.78 5.43 -18.30
N ILE A 125 -7.25 4.19 -18.28
CA ILE A 125 -8.53 3.80 -17.70
C ILE A 125 -8.31 2.77 -16.60
N SER A 126 -9.21 2.77 -15.62
CA SER A 126 -9.34 1.68 -14.66
C SER A 126 -9.86 0.43 -15.36
N GLN A 127 -9.34 -0.74 -14.97
CA GLN A 127 -9.84 -2.06 -15.39
C GLN A 127 -10.48 -2.84 -14.25
N GLU A 128 -10.83 -2.15 -13.16
CA GLU A 128 -11.57 -2.79 -12.09
C GLU A 128 -12.92 -3.30 -12.61
N LYS A 129 -13.32 -4.51 -12.20
CA LYS A 129 -14.63 -5.03 -12.58
C LYS A 129 -15.68 -4.16 -11.92
N ASN A 130 -16.50 -3.46 -12.72
CA ASN A 130 -17.68 -2.75 -12.23
C ASN A 130 -18.49 -3.73 -11.37
N LYS A 131 -18.55 -3.51 -10.06
CA LYS A 131 -19.59 -4.12 -9.24
C LYS A 131 -20.91 -3.57 -9.78
N SER A 132 -21.77 -4.46 -10.25
CA SER A 132 -23.09 -4.14 -10.76
C SER A 132 -23.87 -3.24 -9.78
N ASN A 133 -24.58 -2.26 -10.34
CA ASN A 133 -25.56 -1.37 -9.72
C ASN A 133 -25.08 -0.44 -8.57
N GLY A 134 -24.78 0.81 -8.95
CA GLY A 134 -25.02 1.99 -8.11
C GLY A 134 -24.06 2.28 -6.95
N GLN A 135 -23.07 1.42 -6.68
CA GLN A 135 -21.99 1.76 -5.75
C GLN A 135 -21.00 2.72 -6.42
N ARG A 136 -20.72 3.85 -5.75
CA ARG A 136 -19.70 4.81 -6.19
C ARG A 136 -18.37 4.09 -6.37
N ASP A 137 -17.70 4.42 -7.47
CA ASP A 137 -16.36 3.96 -7.85
C ASP A 137 -15.28 4.62 -6.96
N ASP A 138 -15.39 4.40 -5.64
CA ASP A 138 -14.50 4.93 -4.59
C ASP A 138 -13.39 3.93 -4.22
N GLY A 139 -13.27 2.82 -4.95
CA GLY A 139 -12.21 1.84 -4.76
C GLY A 139 -10.86 2.35 -5.26
N ALA A 140 -9.77 1.94 -4.59
CA ALA A 140 -8.43 2.23 -5.07
C ALA A 140 -8.16 1.51 -6.40
N VAL A 141 -7.67 2.23 -7.41
CA VAL A 141 -7.34 1.62 -8.72
C VAL A 141 -6.09 0.76 -8.56
N THR A 142 -6.20 -0.54 -8.78
CA THR A 142 -5.08 -1.49 -8.73
C THR A 142 -4.77 -2.11 -10.09
N LYS A 143 -5.74 -2.07 -11.02
CA LYS A 143 -5.59 -2.47 -12.41
C LYS A 143 -5.99 -1.34 -13.33
N PHE A 144 -5.11 -1.02 -14.26
CA PHE A 144 -5.33 0.04 -15.25
C PHE A 144 -4.73 -0.34 -16.59
N ALA A 145 -5.21 0.28 -17.65
CA ALA A 145 -4.70 0.08 -19.00
C ALA A 145 -4.60 1.39 -19.76
N PHE A 146 -3.72 1.39 -20.76
CA PHE A 146 -3.68 2.44 -21.77
C PHE A 146 -4.92 2.32 -22.68
N ASP A 147 -5.61 3.45 -22.91
CA ASP A 147 -6.81 3.52 -23.75
C ASP A 147 -6.83 4.77 -24.65
N GLY A 148 -5.65 5.20 -25.08
CA GLY A 148 -5.50 6.21 -26.13
C GLY A 148 -5.39 5.57 -27.51
N ALA A 149 -5.33 6.46 -28.51
CA ALA A 149 -5.29 6.08 -29.92
C ALA A 149 -3.86 5.94 -30.47
N ARG A 150 -2.86 6.59 -29.85
CA ARG A 150 -1.46 6.61 -30.33
C ARG A 150 -0.44 6.33 -29.23
N PHE A 151 0.59 5.58 -29.57
CA PHE A 151 1.77 5.36 -28.73
C PHE A 151 2.76 6.53 -28.84
N GLY A 152 3.62 6.70 -27.83
CA GLY A 152 4.64 7.76 -27.75
C GLY A 152 4.34 8.84 -26.71
N TYR A 153 5.14 9.91 -26.66
CA TYR A 153 4.97 11.06 -25.75
C TYR A 153 5.03 10.79 -24.24
N ASP A 154 5.32 9.55 -23.82
CA ASP A 154 5.49 9.09 -22.43
C ASP A 154 4.35 9.43 -21.47
N ARG A 155 3.99 8.45 -20.65
CA ARG A 155 2.95 8.62 -19.61
C ARG A 155 3.36 7.87 -18.37
N SER A 156 3.07 8.46 -17.23
CA SER A 156 3.34 7.86 -15.94
C SER A 156 2.05 7.84 -15.12
N VAL A 157 1.88 6.77 -14.34
CA VAL A 157 0.88 6.67 -13.29
C VAL A 157 1.65 6.67 -11.98
N ARG A 158 1.17 7.43 -10.99
CA ARG A 158 1.73 7.44 -9.64
C ARG A 158 0.79 6.75 -8.66
N ALA A 159 1.32 6.38 -7.50
CA ALA A 159 0.49 5.94 -6.39
C ALA A 159 -0.46 7.05 -5.89
N ASN A 160 -1.57 6.65 -5.28
CA ASN A 160 -2.58 7.53 -4.69
C ASN A 160 -2.11 8.25 -3.41
N ALA A 161 -1.03 7.79 -2.81
CA ALA A 161 -0.37 8.42 -1.66
C ALA A 161 1.15 8.29 -1.83
N PRO A 162 1.96 9.14 -1.18
CA PRO A 162 3.40 8.96 -1.11
C PRO A 162 3.78 7.86 -0.11
N PHE A 163 4.99 7.31 -0.25
CA PHE A 163 5.57 6.51 0.83
C PHE A 163 5.88 7.40 2.04
N PRO A 164 5.55 6.97 3.27
CA PRO A 164 5.95 7.69 4.46
C PRO A 164 7.48 7.76 4.59
N THR A 165 7.96 8.91 5.06
CA THR A 165 9.40 9.14 5.29
C THR A 165 9.82 8.86 6.72
N SER A 166 8.90 8.50 7.62
CA SER A 166 9.16 8.16 9.02
C SER A 166 8.72 6.72 9.31
N LEU A 167 8.90 6.26 10.55
CA LEU A 167 8.32 4.99 11.01
C LEU A 167 6.79 5.04 10.84
N TYR A 168 6.22 3.98 10.27
CA TYR A 168 4.77 3.85 10.09
C TYR A 168 4.31 2.41 10.33
N ILE A 169 3.02 2.25 10.63
CA ILE A 169 2.37 0.94 10.78
C ILE A 169 2.06 0.35 9.42
N ALA A 170 2.45 -0.90 9.22
CA ALA A 170 2.16 -1.67 8.00
C ALA A 170 1.43 -2.97 8.35
N VAL A 171 0.54 -3.39 7.47
CA VAL A 171 -0.20 -4.65 7.59
C VAL A 171 0.30 -5.62 6.52
N PHE A 172 0.75 -6.79 6.94
CA PHE A 172 1.28 -7.84 6.09
C PHE A 172 0.35 -9.04 6.10
N ASN A 173 -0.11 -9.47 4.93
CA ASN A 173 -0.80 -10.75 4.82
C ASN A 173 0.21 -11.90 4.92
N ARG A 174 0.08 -12.73 5.96
CA ARG A 174 0.95 -13.88 6.22
C ARG A 174 0.12 -15.16 6.11
N ARG A 175 0.65 -16.14 5.36
CA ARG A 175 0.10 -17.49 5.37
C ARG A 175 0.55 -18.19 6.65
N VAL A 176 -0.41 -18.72 7.39
CA VAL A 176 -0.20 -19.51 8.60
C VAL A 176 -0.72 -20.91 8.33
N GLN A 177 -0.02 -21.90 8.87
CA GLN A 177 -0.47 -23.28 8.83
C GLN A 177 -0.77 -23.71 10.26
N ASP A 178 -2.00 -24.16 10.48
CA ASP A 178 -2.39 -24.80 11.73
C ASP A 178 -1.51 -26.05 11.94
N PRO A 179 -0.76 -26.14 13.05
CA PRO A 179 0.14 -27.26 13.30
C PRO A 179 -0.58 -28.61 13.47
N VAL A 180 -1.86 -28.60 13.86
CA VAL A 180 -2.67 -29.80 14.13
C VAL A 180 -3.53 -30.15 12.91
N SER A 181 -4.36 -29.22 12.44
CA SER A 181 -5.29 -29.50 11.33
C SER A 181 -4.61 -29.43 9.95
N LYS A 182 -3.37 -28.93 9.87
CA LYS A 182 -2.65 -28.58 8.64
C LYS A 182 -3.40 -27.59 7.73
N LYS A 183 -4.52 -27.03 8.19
CA LYS A 183 -5.33 -26.04 7.46
C LYS A 183 -4.48 -24.79 7.25
N LYS A 184 -4.42 -24.33 6.00
CA LYS A 184 -3.77 -23.07 5.66
C LYS A 184 -4.78 -21.95 5.84
N SER A 185 -4.43 -20.97 6.66
CA SER A 185 -5.16 -19.72 6.82
C SER A 185 -4.24 -18.54 6.51
N SER A 186 -4.82 -17.34 6.42
CA SER A 186 -4.06 -16.10 6.36
C SER A 186 -4.36 -15.25 7.58
N VAL A 187 -3.33 -14.65 8.15
CA VAL A 187 -3.45 -13.62 9.18
C VAL A 187 -2.89 -12.30 8.67
N TYR A 188 -3.42 -11.21 9.19
CA TYR A 188 -2.94 -9.87 8.97
C TYR A 188 -2.00 -9.50 10.10
N GLN A 189 -0.70 -9.63 9.84
CA GLN A 189 0.33 -9.27 10.78
C GLN A 189 0.57 -7.76 10.77
N ILE A 190 0.40 -7.11 11.91
CA ILE A 190 0.63 -5.66 12.09
C ILE A 190 2.06 -5.45 12.55
N GLY A 191 2.85 -4.71 11.78
CA GLY A 191 4.22 -4.35 12.10
C GLY A 191 4.47 -2.86 11.97
N ALA A 192 5.68 -2.44 12.33
CA ALA A 192 6.17 -1.08 12.10
C ALA A 192 7.41 -1.13 11.20
N THR A 193 7.51 -0.20 10.25
CA THR A 193 8.61 -0.17 9.27
C THR A 193 8.92 1.26 8.83
N THR A 194 10.15 1.47 8.38
CA THR A 194 10.60 2.67 7.64
C THR A 194 10.92 2.34 6.18
N SER A 195 10.79 1.07 5.80
CA SER A 195 11.03 0.56 4.45
C SER A 195 9.71 0.36 3.72
N SER A 196 9.74 0.61 2.42
CA SER A 196 8.55 0.57 1.56
C SER A 196 8.83 -0.19 0.26
N TYR A 197 7.79 -0.78 -0.31
CA TYR A 197 7.91 -1.65 -1.48
C TYR A 197 6.58 -1.72 -2.24
N PHE A 198 6.64 -1.73 -3.57
CA PHE A 198 5.50 -2.03 -4.42
C PHE A 198 5.94 -2.83 -5.66
N GLU A 199 5.00 -3.55 -6.26
CA GLU A 199 5.18 -4.32 -7.49
C GLU A 199 4.14 -3.90 -8.53
N ILE A 200 4.50 -4.07 -9.81
CA ILE A 200 3.56 -4.07 -10.93
C ILE A 200 3.75 -5.36 -11.71
N SER A 201 2.63 -6.02 -12.03
CA SER A 201 2.61 -7.15 -12.96
C SER A 201 2.09 -6.68 -14.32
N ILE A 202 2.78 -7.04 -15.39
CA ILE A 202 2.47 -6.59 -16.74
C ILE A 202 1.75 -7.73 -17.46
N SER A 203 0.47 -7.56 -17.77
CA SER A 203 -0.31 -8.55 -18.52
C SER A 203 -0.39 -8.20 -20.00
N ASP A 204 -0.61 -9.22 -20.83
CA ASP A 204 -0.95 -9.04 -22.24
C ASP A 204 -2.24 -8.18 -22.35
N PRO A 205 -2.36 -7.20 -23.26
CA PRO A 205 -3.62 -6.53 -23.56
C PRO A 205 -4.68 -7.52 -24.11
N VAL A 206 -5.45 -8.14 -23.21
CA VAL A 206 -6.44 -9.20 -23.48
C VAL A 206 -7.57 -8.83 -24.48
N SER A 207 -7.62 -7.61 -25.03
CA SER A 207 -8.79 -7.17 -25.83
C SER A 207 -8.54 -6.18 -26.96
N ARG A 208 -7.30 -6.00 -27.43
CA ARG A 208 -7.09 -5.27 -28.69
C ARG A 208 -6.47 -6.20 -29.73
N PRO A 209 -7.23 -6.66 -30.74
CA PRO A 209 -6.64 -7.08 -32.00
C PRO A 209 -6.10 -5.81 -32.67
N SER A 210 -4.93 -5.33 -32.23
CA SER A 210 -4.23 -4.31 -33.00
C SER A 210 -3.55 -5.03 -34.16
N SER A 211 -3.82 -4.58 -35.39
CA SER A 211 -3.16 -5.03 -36.63
C SER A 211 -1.67 -4.67 -36.70
N HIS A 212 -0.99 -4.58 -35.56
CA HIS A 212 0.38 -4.11 -35.43
C HIS A 212 1.21 -5.16 -34.70
N THR A 213 1.26 -6.35 -35.30
CA THR A 213 2.16 -7.46 -34.95
C THR A 213 3.65 -7.13 -35.14
N LEU A 214 3.98 -5.91 -35.56
CA LEU A 214 5.29 -5.25 -35.42
C LEU A 214 5.03 -3.75 -35.18
N ARG A 215 5.26 -3.24 -33.96
CA ARG A 215 5.09 -1.82 -33.60
C ARG A 215 6.12 -0.92 -34.32
N ASN A 216 6.11 -0.73 -35.64
CA ASN A 216 7.05 0.16 -36.36
C ASN A 216 8.53 0.02 -35.95
N GLY A 217 8.99 -1.18 -35.60
CA GLY A 217 10.35 -1.42 -35.07
C GLY A 217 10.67 -0.80 -33.69
N ARG A 218 9.66 -0.32 -32.95
CA ARG A 218 9.80 0.29 -31.61
C ARG A 218 9.35 -0.68 -30.52
N VAL A 219 10.23 -0.92 -29.55
CA VAL A 219 10.00 -1.77 -28.38
C VAL A 219 9.06 -1.06 -27.40
N GLU A 220 8.14 -1.80 -26.78
CA GLU A 220 7.32 -1.26 -25.70
C GLU A 220 8.21 -0.90 -24.52
N MET A 221 8.11 0.34 -24.03
CA MET A 221 8.96 0.83 -22.95
C MET A 221 8.13 0.98 -21.68
N THR A 222 8.37 0.10 -20.71
CA THR A 222 7.82 0.22 -19.36
C THR A 222 8.97 0.50 -18.40
N ALA A 223 8.76 1.45 -17.48
CA ALA A 223 9.69 1.76 -16.42
C ALA A 223 8.96 1.78 -15.07
N ILE A 224 9.65 1.38 -14.02
CA ILE A 224 9.18 1.45 -12.63
C ILE A 224 10.19 2.25 -11.80
N GLY A 225 9.72 3.01 -10.82
CA GLY A 225 10.65 3.82 -10.03
C GLY A 225 10.02 4.65 -8.92
N LEU A 226 10.87 5.50 -8.35
CA LEU A 226 10.54 6.47 -7.31
C LEU A 226 10.80 7.87 -7.83
N VAL A 227 9.84 8.76 -7.59
CA VAL A 227 9.84 10.14 -8.07
C VAL A 227 9.32 11.08 -6.97
N PRO A 228 9.68 12.37 -6.97
CA PRO A 228 9.08 13.34 -6.08
C PRO A 228 7.63 13.61 -6.49
N SER A 229 6.83 14.16 -5.58
CA SER A 229 5.42 14.51 -5.85
C SER A 229 5.25 15.51 -7.01
N SER A 230 6.28 16.32 -7.28
CA SER A 230 6.33 17.31 -8.36
C SER A 230 6.73 16.73 -9.73
N PHE A 231 6.96 15.42 -9.84
CA PHE A 231 7.41 14.80 -11.09
C PHE A 231 6.37 14.94 -12.21
N PRO A 232 6.77 15.37 -13.42
CA PRO A 232 5.86 15.48 -14.56
C PRO A 232 5.39 14.10 -15.03
N LEU A 233 4.08 13.86 -15.03
CA LEU A 233 3.51 12.56 -15.39
C LEU A 233 3.34 12.34 -16.90
N VAL A 234 3.66 13.35 -17.71
CA VAL A 234 3.64 13.32 -19.19
C VAL A 234 5.01 13.73 -19.72
N GLY A 235 5.50 13.06 -20.75
CA GLY A 235 6.75 13.40 -21.43
C GLY A 235 8.03 13.05 -20.65
N LYS A 236 7.93 12.32 -19.53
CA LYS A 236 9.06 11.83 -18.72
C LYS A 236 8.80 10.43 -18.16
N GLN A 237 9.89 9.69 -17.96
CA GLN A 237 9.92 8.41 -17.26
C GLN A 237 10.73 8.51 -15.96
N PRO A 238 10.43 7.69 -14.93
CA PRO A 238 11.21 7.65 -13.70
C PRO A 238 12.71 7.48 -13.98
N GLY A 239 13.54 8.23 -13.26
CA GLY A 239 14.99 8.24 -13.42
C GLY A 239 15.53 9.27 -14.43
N TRP A 240 14.71 9.91 -15.27
CA TRP A 240 15.19 10.90 -16.24
C TRP A 240 15.45 12.29 -15.66
N THR A 241 14.90 12.61 -14.48
CA THR A 241 15.10 13.89 -13.78
C THR A 241 15.54 13.66 -12.35
N ILE A 242 16.30 14.58 -11.76
CA ILE A 242 16.69 14.49 -10.35
C ILE A 242 15.64 15.21 -9.49
N PRO A 243 15.30 14.71 -8.29
CA PRO A 243 15.73 13.43 -7.69
C PRO A 243 14.77 12.28 -8.02
N SER A 244 15.10 11.41 -8.98
CA SER A 244 14.29 10.21 -9.24
C SER A 244 15.16 9.00 -9.57
N PHE A 245 14.57 7.82 -9.43
CA PHE A 245 15.19 6.53 -9.72
C PHE A 245 14.25 5.73 -10.60
N GLY A 246 14.76 5.09 -11.66
CA GLY A 246 13.95 4.27 -12.54
C GLY A 246 14.70 3.06 -13.07
N TYR A 247 14.02 1.92 -13.10
CA TYR A 247 14.44 0.70 -13.77
C TYR A 247 13.61 0.50 -15.04
N HIS A 248 14.29 0.39 -16.18
CA HIS A 248 13.71 0.45 -17.51
C HIS A 248 13.73 -0.92 -18.18
N GLY A 249 12.56 -1.40 -18.64
CA GLY A 249 12.37 -2.75 -19.14
C GLY A 249 12.86 -2.98 -20.56
N ASP A 250 12.94 -1.93 -21.38
CA ASP A 250 13.41 -1.99 -22.77
C ASP A 250 14.90 -2.34 -22.88
N ASN A 251 15.69 -1.93 -21.89
CA ASN A 251 17.14 -2.01 -21.95
C ASN A 251 17.81 -2.56 -20.68
N GLY A 252 17.05 -2.81 -19.61
CA GLY A 252 17.55 -3.40 -18.37
C GLY A 252 18.42 -2.44 -17.54
N LYS A 253 18.33 -1.13 -17.77
CA LYS A 253 19.20 -0.13 -17.13
C LYS A 253 18.49 0.57 -15.99
N ILE A 254 19.31 1.09 -15.08
CA ILE A 254 18.90 1.99 -14.02
C ILE A 254 19.27 3.43 -14.37
N TYR A 255 18.35 4.34 -14.03
CA TYR A 255 18.44 5.77 -14.29
C TYR A 255 18.27 6.53 -12.98
N SER A 256 19.14 7.49 -12.73
CA SER A 256 18.99 8.51 -11.68
C SER A 256 19.71 9.76 -12.16
N ALA A 257 19.08 10.41 -13.14
CA ALA A 257 19.73 11.22 -14.18
C ALA A 257 20.54 10.38 -15.18
N PHE A 258 21.05 11.09 -16.19
CA PHE A 258 22.04 10.56 -17.12
C PHE A 258 23.46 10.76 -16.55
N PRO A 259 24.41 9.85 -16.86
CA PRO A 259 24.27 8.65 -17.68
C PRO A 259 23.62 7.48 -16.92
N TRP A 260 22.96 6.59 -17.68
CA TRP A 260 22.40 5.34 -17.18
C TRP A 260 23.51 4.33 -16.84
N LYS A 261 23.18 3.29 -16.07
CA LYS A 261 24.06 2.16 -15.80
C LYS A 261 23.39 0.83 -16.18
N PRO A 262 24.12 -0.14 -16.75
CA PRO A 262 23.65 -1.53 -16.80
C PRO A 262 23.26 -1.98 -15.40
N PHE A 263 22.13 -2.68 -15.29
CA PHE A 263 21.58 -2.98 -13.98
C PHE A 263 21.06 -4.40 -13.85
N ALA A 264 20.05 -4.76 -14.65
CA ALA A 264 19.30 -5.99 -14.49
C ALA A 264 18.78 -6.48 -15.86
N PRO A 265 18.13 -7.65 -15.94
CA PRO A 265 17.51 -8.09 -17.19
C PRO A 265 16.51 -7.07 -17.74
N ARG A 266 16.16 -7.22 -19.03
CA ARG A 266 14.98 -6.55 -19.58
C ARG A 266 13.72 -7.16 -18.95
N PHE A 267 12.64 -6.40 -18.94
CA PHE A 267 11.33 -6.89 -18.47
C PHE A 267 10.20 -6.38 -19.36
N GLY A 268 9.10 -7.12 -19.38
CA GLY A 268 7.94 -6.79 -20.20
C GLY A 268 6.71 -7.60 -19.84
N VAL A 269 5.89 -7.90 -20.85
CA VAL A 269 4.67 -8.70 -20.68
C VAL A 269 4.99 -10.03 -19.98
N ASN A 270 4.14 -10.40 -19.03
CA ASN A 270 4.24 -11.54 -18.11
C ASN A 270 5.26 -11.43 -16.98
N ASP A 271 6.01 -10.33 -16.88
CA ASP A 271 6.88 -10.08 -15.73
C ASP A 271 6.16 -9.35 -14.59
N THR A 272 6.64 -9.60 -13.37
CA THR A 272 6.36 -8.77 -12.19
C THR A 272 7.64 -8.07 -11.77
N VAL A 273 7.60 -6.74 -11.72
CA VAL A 273 8.75 -5.92 -11.31
C VAL A 273 8.39 -5.07 -10.12
N GLY A 274 9.31 -4.94 -9.18
CA GLY A 274 9.11 -4.17 -7.96
C GLY A 274 10.16 -3.10 -7.77
N CYS A 275 9.80 -2.12 -6.95
CA CYS A 275 10.66 -1.03 -6.53
C CYS A 275 10.39 -0.73 -5.05
N GLY A 276 11.46 -0.47 -4.30
CA GLY A 276 11.33 -0.17 -2.88
C GLY A 276 12.47 0.67 -2.34
N ILE A 277 12.24 1.17 -1.13
CA ILE A 277 13.23 1.86 -0.30
C ILE A 277 13.51 0.96 0.89
N ARG A 278 14.77 0.56 1.05
CA ARG A 278 15.22 -0.16 2.23
C ARG A 278 15.96 0.79 3.15
N HIS A 279 15.55 0.79 4.41
CA HIS A 279 16.31 1.43 5.47
C HIS A 279 17.40 0.49 5.97
N SER A 280 18.63 0.97 6.03
CA SER A 280 19.76 0.23 6.60
C SER A 280 19.99 0.70 8.03
N SER A 281 19.89 -0.23 8.98
CA SER A 281 20.15 0.06 10.40
C SER A 281 21.63 0.31 10.69
N GLN A 282 22.54 -0.11 9.80
CA GLN A 282 23.98 -0.02 9.99
C GLN A 282 24.52 1.39 9.75
N ASP A 283 24.01 2.08 8.72
CA ASP A 283 24.46 3.41 8.28
C ASP A 283 23.36 4.48 8.39
N ASN A 284 22.19 4.13 8.94
CA ASN A 284 20.98 4.96 8.96
C ASN A 284 20.58 5.49 7.57
N GLY A 285 21.05 4.82 6.51
CA GLY A 285 20.85 5.21 5.12
C GLY A 285 19.57 4.61 4.54
N ARG A 286 19.09 5.21 3.45
CA ARG A 286 18.00 4.67 2.65
C ARG A 286 18.52 4.32 1.27
N ARG A 287 18.26 3.10 0.81
CA ARG A 287 18.69 2.64 -0.51
C ARG A 287 17.50 2.22 -1.35
N VAL A 288 17.49 2.67 -2.59
CA VAL A 288 16.51 2.19 -3.57
C VAL A 288 16.94 0.80 -4.04
N PHE A 289 16.00 -0.12 -4.10
CA PHE A 289 16.19 -1.45 -4.66
C PHE A 289 15.05 -1.80 -5.62
N PHE A 290 15.31 -2.77 -6.47
CA PHE A 290 14.33 -3.28 -7.44
C PHE A 290 14.25 -4.80 -7.34
N THR A 291 13.18 -5.35 -7.86
CA THR A 291 12.97 -6.80 -7.96
C THR A 291 12.44 -7.16 -9.35
N HIS A 292 12.70 -8.39 -9.76
CA HIS A 292 12.16 -9.00 -10.97
C HIS A 292 11.74 -10.43 -10.63
N ASN A 293 10.47 -10.76 -10.90
CA ASN A 293 9.85 -12.06 -10.68
C ASN A 293 10.14 -12.66 -9.29
N GLY A 294 9.95 -11.84 -8.25
CA GLY A 294 10.10 -12.22 -6.84
C GLY A 294 11.53 -12.24 -6.31
N SER A 295 12.53 -11.92 -7.15
CA SER A 295 13.93 -11.88 -6.76
C SER A 295 14.47 -10.45 -6.76
N THR A 296 15.26 -10.10 -5.73
CA THR A 296 15.97 -8.81 -5.71
C THR A 296 16.98 -8.79 -6.84
N VAL A 297 16.96 -7.74 -7.65
CA VAL A 297 17.99 -7.55 -8.66
C VAL A 297 19.17 -6.81 -8.01
N THR A 298 20.35 -7.39 -8.16
CA THR A 298 21.60 -6.78 -7.71
C THR A 298 22.36 -6.30 -8.93
N CYS A 299 23.09 -5.21 -8.77
CA CYS A 299 24.18 -4.89 -9.66
C CYS A 299 25.46 -4.74 -8.84
N GLU A 300 26.59 -4.96 -9.50
CA GLU A 300 27.92 -4.95 -8.87
C GLU A 300 28.28 -3.60 -8.22
N TYR A 301 27.51 -2.54 -8.49
CA TYR A 301 27.68 -1.22 -7.89
C TYR A 301 26.64 -1.00 -6.77
N ASN A 302 27.11 -0.79 -5.53
CA ASN A 302 26.25 -0.36 -4.42
C ASN A 302 25.45 0.90 -4.80
N PHE A 303 24.11 0.81 -4.83
CA PHE A 303 23.27 1.92 -5.27
C PHE A 303 22.97 2.95 -4.18
N ALA A 304 22.72 4.16 -4.69
CA ALA A 304 22.59 5.44 -4.03
C ALA A 304 21.89 5.42 -2.66
N CYS A 305 22.53 6.10 -1.71
CA CYS A 305 21.90 6.55 -0.49
C CYS A 305 20.98 7.73 -0.83
N ILE A 306 19.69 7.66 -0.49
CA ILE A 306 18.83 8.84 -0.45
C ILE A 306 19.32 9.65 0.76
N GLN A 307 20.14 10.67 0.52
CA GLN A 307 20.48 11.64 1.56
C GLN A 307 19.30 12.59 1.73
N HIS A 308 18.87 12.78 2.99
CA HIS A 308 17.95 13.86 3.33
C HIS A 308 18.68 15.19 3.10
N HIS A 309 18.15 16.04 2.22
CA HIS A 309 18.46 17.46 2.21
C HIS A 309 17.41 18.20 3.03
#